data_AF-A0AAQ3PEW5-F1
#
_entry.id   AF-A0AAQ3PEW5-F1
#
_cell.length_a   1.000
_cell.length_b   1.000
_cell.length_c   1.000
_cell.angle_alpha   90.00
_cell.angle_beta   90.00
_cell.angle_gamma   90.00
#
_symmetry.space_group_name_H-M   'P 1'
#
loop_
_entity.id
_entity.type
_entity.pdbx_description
1 polymer ?
#
loop_
_entity_poly.entity_id
_entity_poly.type
_entity_poly.pdbx_seq_one_letter_code
_entity_poly.pdbx_strand_id
1 'polypeptide(L)'
;MVKTSPSFAEAAMGRIAQGTKVLAEGGYEKIFLNTFETGPEERLQNSFACYLSTSAGPVMGVLYISSAKIAYSSDNPISYKNNNQTEWSYYKVLILIRNCLLNF
;
A
#
# COMPACT_ATOMS: atom_id res chain seq x y z
N MET A 1 -9.39 19.28 11.19
CA MET A 1 -9.68 19.39 9.74
C MET A 1 -10.19 18.03 9.29
N VAL A 2 -11.48 17.90 8.97
CA VAL A 2 -12.04 16.63 8.48
C VAL A 2 -11.57 16.45 7.04
N LYS A 3 -10.63 15.55 6.80
CA LYS A 3 -10.30 15.12 5.43
C LYS A 3 -11.46 14.24 4.97
N THR A 4 -12.31 14.78 4.10
CA THR A 4 -13.33 14.01 3.40
C THR A 4 -12.62 12.98 2.53
N SER A 5 -13.18 11.76 2.46
CA SER A 5 -12.72 10.75 1.52
C SER A 5 -12.67 11.33 0.09
N PRO A 6 -11.80 10.80 -0.80
CA PRO A 6 -11.78 11.23 -2.19
C PRO A 6 -13.19 11.16 -2.78
N SER A 7 -13.51 12.11 -3.67
CA SER A 7 -14.72 11.99 -4.48
C SER A 7 -14.68 10.70 -5.30
N PHE A 8 -15.84 10.24 -5.76
CA PHE A 8 -15.92 9.05 -6.60
C PHE A 8 -15.05 9.16 -7.87
N ALA A 9 -15.00 10.34 -8.48
CA ALA A 9 -14.19 10.58 -9.68
C ALA A 9 -12.69 10.48 -9.37
N GLU A 10 -12.21 11.11 -8.29
CA GLU A 10 -10.81 10.99 -7.85
C GLU A 10 -10.46 9.54 -7.51
N ALA A 11 -11.38 8.83 -6.84
CA ALA A 11 -11.22 7.42 -6.53
C ALA A 11 -11.08 6.56 -7.79
N ALA A 12 -11.93 6.79 -8.78
CA ALA A 12 -11.89 6.09 -10.06
C ALA A 12 -10.58 6.37 -10.82
N MET A 13 -10.16 7.63 -10.89
CA MET A 13 -8.90 8.02 -11.53
C MET A 13 -7.68 7.41 -10.85
N GLY A 14 -7.66 7.36 -9.51
CA GLY A 14 -6.62 6.69 -8.75
C GLY A 14 -6.51 5.20 -9.10
N ARG A 15 -7.65 4.53 -9.29
CA ARG A 15 -7.69 3.11 -9.68
C ARG A 15 -7.26 2.87 -11.12
N ILE A 16 -7.62 3.75 -12.05
CA ILE A 16 -7.13 3.69 -13.44
C ILE A 16 -5.61 3.83 -13.46
N ALA A 17 -5.06 4.84 -12.76
CA ALA A 17 -3.62 5.05 -12.67
C ALA A 17 -2.89 3.83 -12.08
N GLN A 18 -3.45 3.25 -11.01
CA GLN A 18 -2.93 2.05 -10.38
C GLN A 18 -2.97 0.83 -11.30
N GLY A 19 -4.03 0.64 -12.08
CA GLY A 19 -4.11 -0.42 -13.10
C GLY A 19 -3.04 -0.28 -14.18
N THR A 20 -2.81 0.95 -14.68
CA THR A 20 -1.74 1.23 -15.64
C THR A 20 -0.36 0.94 -15.06
N LYS A 21 -0.12 1.27 -13.78
CA LYS A 21 1.12 0.93 -13.07
C LYS A 21 1.35 -0.58 -13.02
N VAL A 22 0.31 -1.36 -12.68
CA VAL A 22 0.40 -2.83 -12.66
C VAL A 22 0.81 -3.39 -14.02
N LEU A 23 0.22 -2.89 -15.09
CA LEU A 23 0.59 -3.31 -16.46
C LEU A 23 2.03 -2.94 -16.79
N ALA A 24 2.44 -1.69 -16.50
CA ALA A 24 3.77 -1.19 -16.82
C ALA A 24 4.89 -1.90 -16.01
N GLU A 25 4.63 -2.20 -14.74
CA GLU A 25 5.62 -2.85 -13.87
C GLU A 25 5.63 -4.38 -14.00
N GLY A 26 4.68 -4.98 -14.71
CA GLY A 26 4.65 -6.42 -14.99
C GLY A 26 3.90 -7.26 -13.96
N GLY A 27 2.84 -6.70 -13.35
CA GLY A 27 1.97 -7.39 -12.41
C GLY A 27 2.25 -7.09 -10.94
N TYR A 28 1.30 -7.46 -10.08
CA TYR A 28 1.38 -7.19 -8.64
C TYR A 28 2.55 -7.89 -7.95
N GLU A 29 2.96 -9.07 -8.42
CA GLU A 29 4.10 -9.79 -7.83
C GLU A 29 5.39 -9.01 -8.00
N LYS A 30 5.66 -8.50 -9.20
CA LYS A 30 6.86 -7.70 -9.46
C LYS A 30 6.83 -6.37 -8.69
N ILE A 31 5.66 -5.73 -8.59
CA ILE A 31 5.49 -4.54 -7.74
C ILE A 31 5.80 -4.87 -6.29
N PHE A 32 5.26 -5.97 -5.75
CA PHE A 32 5.48 -6.40 -4.37
C PHE A 32 6.96 -6.61 -4.07
N LEU A 33 7.66 -7.39 -4.91
CA LEU A 33 9.09 -7.68 -4.77
C LEU A 33 9.97 -6.42 -4.85
N ASN A 34 9.59 -5.43 -5.68
CA ASN A 34 10.29 -4.15 -5.77
C ASN A 34 9.96 -3.19 -4.62
N THR A 35 8.79 -3.35 -4.00
CA THR A 35 8.29 -2.42 -2.98
C THR A 35 8.72 -2.81 -1.57
N PHE A 36 8.84 -4.11 -1.31
CA PHE A 36 9.15 -4.68 0.00
C PHE A 36 10.35 -5.61 -0.10
N GLU A 37 11.16 -5.62 0.95
CA GLU A 37 12.19 -6.65 1.09
C GLU A 37 11.53 -8.02 1.26
N THR A 38 11.96 -8.99 0.46
CA THR A 38 11.41 -10.34 0.44
C THR A 38 12.52 -11.38 0.57
N GLY A 39 12.21 -12.46 1.30
CA GLY A 39 13.10 -13.62 1.37
C GLY A 39 13.10 -14.43 0.08
N PRO A 40 14.10 -15.33 -0.14
CA PRO A 40 14.23 -16.11 -1.38
C PRO A 40 13.04 -16.99 -1.73
N GLU A 41 12.27 -17.44 -0.73
CA GLU A 41 11.12 -18.34 -0.91
C GLU A 41 9.77 -17.64 -0.69
N GLU A 42 9.80 -16.33 -0.43
CA GLU A 42 8.57 -15.59 -0.19
C GLU A 42 7.84 -15.36 -1.51
N ARG A 43 6.56 -15.76 -1.54
CA ARG A 43 5.71 -15.67 -2.74
C ARG A 43 4.47 -14.86 -2.44
N LEU A 44 4.12 -13.96 -3.33
CA LEU A 44 2.83 -13.28 -3.28
C LEU A 44 1.70 -14.31 -3.51
N GLN A 45 0.71 -14.33 -2.63
CA GLN A 45 -0.48 -15.18 -2.76
C GLN A 45 -1.64 -14.38 -3.37
N ASN A 46 -1.90 -13.19 -2.81
CA ASN A 46 -3.03 -12.36 -3.21
C ASN A 46 -2.67 -10.88 -3.14
N SER A 47 -3.41 -10.07 -3.90
CA SER A 47 -3.38 -8.61 -3.80
C SER A 47 -4.78 -8.02 -3.93
N PHE A 48 -5.05 -6.95 -3.20
CA PHE A 48 -6.35 -6.31 -3.16
C PHE A 48 -6.21 -4.78 -3.16
N ALA A 49 -6.88 -4.11 -4.10
CA ALA A 49 -7.09 -2.68 -4.03
C ALA A 49 -7.91 -2.36 -2.77
N CYS A 50 -7.44 -1.45 -1.94
CA CYS A 50 -8.09 -1.12 -0.67
C CYS A 50 -7.87 0.33 -0.25
N TYR A 51 -8.50 0.69 0.86
CA TYR A 51 -8.19 1.90 1.61
C TYR A 51 -7.69 1.52 3.00
N LEU A 52 -6.57 2.10 3.43
CA LEU A 52 -6.13 2.05 4.81
C LEU A 52 -6.77 3.22 5.57
N SER A 53 -7.54 2.91 6.61
CA SER A 53 -8.06 3.95 7.52
C SER A 53 -6.92 4.52 8.35
N THR A 54 -6.78 5.86 8.36
CA THR A 54 -5.85 6.57 9.24
C THR A 54 -6.58 7.69 9.97
N SER A 55 -5.99 8.22 11.03
CA SER A 55 -6.53 9.40 11.74
C SER A 55 -6.61 10.66 10.85
N ALA A 56 -5.81 10.70 9.78
CA ALA A 56 -5.85 11.76 8.77
C ALA A 56 -6.82 11.45 7.61
N GLY A 57 -7.59 10.36 7.69
CA GLY A 57 -8.53 9.92 6.65
C GLY A 57 -8.06 8.65 5.90
N PRO A 58 -8.90 8.12 4.99
CA PRO A 58 -8.56 6.91 4.24
C PRO A 58 -7.46 7.18 3.21
N VAL A 59 -6.49 6.28 3.14
CA VAL A 59 -5.40 6.29 2.16
C VAL A 59 -5.63 5.19 1.16
N MET A 60 -5.63 5.51 -0.12
CA MET A 60 -5.77 4.55 -1.20
C MET A 60 -4.47 3.75 -1.40
N GLY A 61 -4.57 2.42 -1.51
CA GLY A 61 -3.40 1.57 -1.74
C GLY A 61 -3.74 0.14 -2.17
N VAL A 62 -2.73 -0.72 -2.06
CA VAL A 62 -2.83 -2.16 -2.32
C VAL A 62 -2.39 -2.93 -1.08
N LEU A 63 -3.20 -3.89 -0.68
CA LEU A 63 -2.86 -4.92 0.31
C LEU A 63 -2.29 -6.13 -0.41
N TYR A 64 -1.11 -6.56 -0.01
CA TYR A 64 -0.42 -7.75 -0.47
C TYR A 64 -0.42 -8.80 0.64
N ILE A 65 -0.80 -10.01 0.30
CA ILE A 65 -0.69 -11.18 1.19
C ILE A 65 0.33 -12.11 0.57
N SER A 66 1.47 -12.29 1.24
CA SER A 66 2.50 -13.25 0.85
C SER A 66 2.51 -14.46 1.77
N SER A 67 3.33 -15.46 1.44
CA SER A 67 3.58 -16.60 2.33
C SER A 67 4.23 -16.24 3.66
N ALA A 68 4.74 -15.01 3.84
CA ALA A 68 5.47 -14.60 5.04
C ALA A 68 4.90 -13.34 5.73
N LYS A 69 4.17 -12.48 5.01
CA LYS A 69 3.69 -11.20 5.54
C LYS A 69 2.39 -10.73 4.90
N ILE A 70 1.70 -9.88 5.64
CA ILE A 70 0.68 -8.98 5.11
C ILE A 70 1.35 -7.61 4.98
N ALA A 71 1.33 -7.03 3.80
CA ALA A 71 1.96 -5.75 3.51
C ALA A 71 0.99 -4.82 2.80
N TYR A 72 1.02 -3.54 3.15
CA TYR A 72 0.25 -2.50 2.49
C TYR A 72 1.17 -1.41 1.99
N SER A 73 0.90 -0.88 0.80
CA SER A 73 1.52 0.33 0.28
C SER A 73 0.46 1.24 -0.30
N SER A 74 0.55 2.55 -0.04
CA SER A 74 -0.26 3.54 -0.74
C SER A 74 0.06 3.53 -2.24
N ASP A 75 -0.93 3.90 -3.06
CA ASP A 75 -0.76 3.93 -4.52
C ASP A 75 0.15 5.08 -4.96
N ASN A 76 0.08 6.19 -4.22
CA ASN A 76 0.87 7.40 -4.43
C ASN A 76 1.60 7.79 -3.12
N PRO A 77 2.73 8.51 -3.20
CA PRO A 77 3.36 9.11 -2.04
C PRO A 77 2.41 10.11 -1.38
N ILE A 78 2.46 10.20 -0.05
CA ILE A 78 1.68 11.13 0.76
C ILE A 78 2.60 12.21 1.26
N SER A 79 2.14 13.45 1.21
CA SER A 79 2.90 14.58 1.74
C SER A 79 2.86 14.63 3.26
N TYR A 80 4.00 14.96 3.86
CA TYR A 80 4.13 15.27 5.28
C TYR A 80 5.06 16.46 5.48
N LYS A 81 4.96 17.09 6.66
CA LYS A 81 5.85 18.18 7.05
C LYS A 81 7.04 17.60 7.82
N ASN A 82 8.24 17.90 7.34
CA ASN A 82 9.48 17.68 8.06
C ASN A 82 10.12 19.05 8.29
N ASN A 83 10.02 19.56 9.52
CA ASN A 83 10.33 20.95 9.84
C ASN A 83 9.57 21.92 8.91
N ASN A 84 10.28 22.79 8.18
CA ASN A 84 9.69 23.73 7.24
C ASN A 84 9.58 23.19 5.80
N GLN A 85 9.98 21.94 5.56
CA GLN A 85 9.96 21.32 4.24
C GLN A 85 8.79 20.35 4.09
N THR A 86 8.26 20.25 2.87
CA THR A 86 7.22 19.27 2.53
C THR A 86 7.88 18.12 1.81
N GLU A 87 7.80 16.93 2.39
CA GLU A 87 8.34 15.70 1.83
C GLU A 87 7.22 14.75 1.42
N TRP A 88 7.53 13.79 0.55
CA TRP A 88 6.57 12.85 -0.01
C TRP A 88 7.10 11.43 0.12
N SER A 89 6.36 10.59 0.85
CA SER A 89 6.75 9.19 1.08
C SER A 89 5.55 8.27 0.92
N TYR A 90 5.79 7.05 0.46
CA TYR A 90 4.76 6.02 0.45
C TYR A 90 4.39 5.62 1.88
N TYR A 91 3.11 5.55 2.17
CA TYR A 91 2.64 5.01 3.44
C TYR A 91 2.63 3.49 3.35
N LYS A 92 3.54 2.85 4.09
CA LYS A 92 3.72 1.40 4.08
C LYS A 92 3.43 0.80 5.45
N VAL A 93 2.75 -0.35 5.48
CA VAL A 93 2.55 -1.16 6.68
C VAL A 93 3.01 -2.58 6.37
N LEU A 94 3.70 -3.21 7.33
CA LEU A 94 4.21 -4.56 7.19
C LEU A 94 3.95 -5.33 8.46
N ILE A 95 3.27 -6.47 8.35
CA ILE A 95 2.92 -7.36 9.45
C ILE A 95 3.44 -8.75 9.09
N LEU A 96 4.40 -9.26 9.85
CA LEU A 96 4.94 -10.60 9.66
C LEU A 96 3.94 -11.63 10.21
N ILE A 97 3.55 -12.60 9.39
CA ILE A 97 2.55 -13.63 9.77
C ILE A 97 3.08 -14.52 10.89
N ARG A 98 4.41 -14.76 10.95
CA ARG A 98 5.03 -15.50 12.06
C ARG A 98 4.82 -14.84 13.43
N ASN A 99 4.59 -13.53 13.48
CA ASN A 99 4.36 -12.79 14.73
C ASN A 99 2.88 -12.73 15.12
N CYS A 100 1.94 -13.20 14.29
CA CYS A 100 0.52 -13.31 14.65
C CYS A 100 0.19 -14.59 15.46
N LEU A 101 1.14 -15.50 15.65
CA LEU A 101 0.99 -16.68 16.52
C LEU A 101 1.35 -16.41 17.99
N LEU A 102 1.57 -15.15 18.39
CA LEU A 102 1.73 -14.80 19.79
C LEU A 102 0.34 -14.81 20.48
N ASN A 103 0.03 -16.00 21.02
CA ASN A 103 -0.92 -16.34 22.08
C ASN A 103 -1.95 -15.26 22.47
N PHE A 104 -3.22 -15.52 22.16
CA PHE A 104 -4.35 -15.02 22.97
C PHE A 104 -4.39 -15.73 24.32
#